data_AF-A0A377UQG2-F1
#
_entry.id   AF-A0A377UQG2-F1
#
_cell.length_a   1.000
_cell.length_b   1.000
_cell.length_c   1.000
_cell.angle_alpha   90.00
_cell.angle_beta   90.00
_cell.angle_gamma   90.00
#
_symmetry.space_group_name_H-M   'P 1'
#
loop_
_entity.id
_entity.type
_entity.pdbx_description
1 polymer ?
#
loop_
_entity_poly.entity_id
_entity_poly.type
_entity_poly.pdbx_seq_one_letter_code
_entity_poly.pdbx_strand_id
1 'polypeptide(L)'
;MKKAVMLFLLCRRTRNGRTSGPDSLIFAVNVNLDGETKRGVIMTDRVALVPSTVWVKTLDGEGKEKHVHVPVSDIELLSVEG
;
A
#
# COMPACT_ATOMS: atom_id res chain seq x y z
N MET A 1 5.51 14.77 -0.41
CA MET A 1 5.39 14.54 -1.87
C MET A 1 6.26 13.41 -2.44
N LYS A 2 7.47 13.13 -1.92
CA LYS A 2 8.38 12.11 -2.52
C LYS A 2 7.87 10.65 -2.44
N LYS A 3 7.14 10.27 -1.38
CA LYS A 3 6.67 8.88 -1.15
C LYS A 3 5.57 8.42 -2.12
N ALA A 4 4.58 9.28 -2.41
CA ALA A 4 3.49 8.97 -3.35
C ALA A 4 3.99 8.76 -4.78
N VAL A 5 4.95 9.57 -5.21
CA VAL A 5 5.57 9.43 -6.54
C VAL A 5 6.31 8.10 -6.68
N MET A 6 6.96 7.63 -5.61
CA MET A 6 7.68 6.35 -5.59
C MET A 6 6.72 5.16 -5.70
N LEU A 7 5.59 5.16 -4.98
CA LEU A 7 4.57 4.11 -5.09
C LEU A 7 3.93 4.07 -6.49
N PHE A 8 3.62 5.24 -7.06
CA PHE A 8 3.14 5.35 -8.44
C PHE A 8 4.16 4.89 -9.48
N LEU A 9 5.46 5.16 -9.25
CA LEU A 9 6.55 4.71 -10.12
C LEU A 9 6.80 3.20 -10.00
N LEU A 10 6.70 2.61 -8.81
CA LEU A 10 6.79 1.16 -8.59
C LEU A 10 5.69 0.41 -9.36
N CYS A 11 4.44 0.87 -9.26
CA CYS A 11 3.33 0.31 -10.06
C CYS A 11 3.48 0.54 -11.57
N ARG A 12 4.23 1.56 -12.02
CA ARG A 12 4.50 1.78 -13.45
C ARG A 12 5.68 0.96 -13.96
N ARG A 13 6.69 0.69 -13.14
CA ARG A 13 7.90 -0.04 -13.54
C ARG A 13 7.65 -1.54 -13.75
N THR A 14 6.70 -2.13 -13.02
CA THR A 14 6.20 -3.50 -13.27
C THR A 14 5.50 -3.66 -14.61
N ARG A 15 4.98 -2.58 -15.20
CA ARG A 15 4.33 -2.63 -16.52
C ARG A 15 5.33 -2.79 -17.68
N ASN A 16 6.61 -2.46 -17.48
CA ASN A 16 7.63 -2.40 -18.54
C ASN A 16 8.84 -3.34 -18.35
N GLY A 17 8.86 -4.21 -17.34
CA GLY A 17 9.98 -5.12 -17.06
C GLY A 17 9.50 -6.53 -16.76
N ARG A 18 10.07 -7.52 -17.43
CA ARG A 18 9.67 -8.93 -17.40
C ARG A 18 9.74 -9.52 -15.97
N THR A 19 8.82 -10.47 -15.75
CA THR A 19 8.77 -11.51 -14.71
C THR A 19 8.55 -11.07 -13.26
N SER A 20 7.50 -10.30 -13.02
CA SER A 20 6.40 -10.73 -12.15
C SER A 20 5.22 -9.80 -12.40
N GLY A 21 3.99 -10.31 -12.44
CA GLY A 21 2.83 -9.44 -12.63
C GLY A 21 2.78 -8.40 -11.49
N PRO A 22 2.19 -7.21 -11.68
CA PRO A 22 1.86 -6.32 -10.55
C PRO A 22 1.06 -7.03 -9.44
N ASP A 23 0.50 -8.20 -9.75
CA ASP A 23 -0.19 -9.12 -8.85
C ASP A 23 0.72 -9.87 -7.87
N SER A 24 2.06 -9.89 -8.03
CA SER A 24 2.97 -10.58 -7.11
C SER A 24 3.65 -9.67 -6.08
N LEU A 25 3.60 -8.35 -6.28
CA LEU A 25 4.26 -7.43 -5.37
C LEU A 25 3.45 -7.21 -4.10
N ILE A 26 4.03 -7.59 -2.97
CA ILE A 26 3.46 -7.38 -1.64
C ILE A 26 4.20 -6.20 -0.99
N PHE A 27 3.47 -5.12 -0.76
CA PHE A 27 4.00 -3.94 -0.07
C PHE A 27 3.54 -3.95 1.38
N ALA A 28 4.42 -4.31 2.31
CA ALA A 28 4.13 -4.22 3.74
C ALA A 28 4.36 -2.79 4.23
N VAL A 29 3.40 -2.26 4.98
CA VAL A 29 3.41 -0.89 5.46
C VAL A 29 2.98 -0.79 6.92
N ASN A 30 3.47 0.25 7.59
CA ASN A 30 2.84 0.82 8.76
C ASN A 30 1.90 1.93 8.31
N VAL A 31 0.73 2.02 8.94
CA VAL A 31 -0.27 3.06 8.70
C VAL A 31 -0.63 3.69 10.03
N ASN A 32 -0.61 5.02 10.08
CA ASN A 32 -1.14 5.75 11.23
C ASN A 32 -2.65 5.92 11.08
N LEU A 33 -3.42 5.27 11.96
CA LEU A 33 -4.86 5.33 12.03
C LEU A 33 -5.27 5.76 13.43
N ASP A 34 -5.96 6.90 13.53
CA ASP A 34 -6.48 7.41 14.80
C ASP A 34 -5.42 7.55 15.91
N GLY A 35 -4.16 7.83 15.52
CA GLY A 35 -3.02 7.96 16.43
C GLY A 35 -2.34 6.63 16.78
N GLU A 36 -2.85 5.51 16.30
CA GLU A 36 -2.24 4.19 16.44
C GLU A 36 -1.51 3.78 15.16
N THR A 37 -0.31 3.21 15.30
CA THR A 37 0.39 2.62 14.16
C THR A 37 -0.05 1.17 13.98
N LYS A 38 -0.61 0.85 12.81
CA LYS A 38 -1.05 -0.51 12.45
C LYS A 38 -0.28 -1.01 11.25
N ARG A 39 0.05 -2.31 11.26
CA ARG A 39 0.65 -2.98 10.10
C ARG A 39 -0.44 -3.33 9.08
N GLY A 40 -0.10 -3.21 7.81
CA GLY A 40 -0.97 -3.59 6.71
C GLY A 40 -0.21 -3.84 5.42
N VAL A 41 -0.97 -4.23 4.40
CA VAL A 41 -0.48 -4.50 3.05
C VAL A 41 -1.23 -3.61 2.06
N ILE A 42 -0.50 -2.94 1.17
CA ILE A 42 -1.15 -2.13 0.12
C ILE A 42 -1.86 -3.07 -0.86
N MET A 43 -3.12 -2.77 -1.13
CA MET A 43 -3.93 -3.47 -2.12
C MET A 43 -3.63 -2.91 -3.51
N THR A 44 -2.90 -3.67 -4.33
CA THR A 44 -2.49 -3.28 -5.70
C THR A 44 -3.57 -3.53 -6.76
N ASP A 45 -4.57 -4.34 -6.42
CA ASP A 45 -5.74 -4.68 -7.24
C ASP A 45 -6.83 -3.59 -7.23
N ARG A 46 -6.73 -2.61 -6.32
CA ARG A 46 -7.72 -1.55 -6.14
C ARG A 46 -7.22 -0.19 -6.60
N VAL A 47 -7.97 0.43 -7.51
CA VAL A 47 -7.70 1.79 -7.97
C VAL A 47 -8.24 2.80 -6.97
N ALA A 48 -7.37 3.66 -6.43
CA ALA A 48 -7.80 4.84 -5.71
C ALA A 48 -8.23 5.93 -6.72
N LEU A 49 -9.41 6.52 -6.51
CA LEU A 49 -9.89 7.64 -7.34
C LEU A 49 -9.04 8.92 -7.14
N VAL A 50 -8.32 9.00 -6.01
CA VAL A 50 -7.46 10.12 -5.67
C VAL A 50 -6.00 9.63 -5.58
N PRO A 51 -5.05 10.23 -6.30
CA PRO A 51 -3.66 9.76 -6.31
C PRO A 51 -2.89 10.01 -5.00
N SER A 52 -3.48 10.72 -4.04
CA SER A 52 -2.90 10.94 -2.72
C SER A 52 -3.34 9.92 -1.67
N THR A 53 -4.15 8.94 -2.05
CA THR A 53 -4.69 7.91 -1.14
C THR A 53 -4.45 6.51 -1.68
N VAL A 54 -4.44 5.52 -0.78
CA VAL A 54 -4.24 4.10 -1.12
C VAL A 54 -5.18 3.24 -0.29
N TRP A 55 -5.52 2.07 -0.82
CA TRP A 55 -6.20 1.03 -0.05
C TRP A 55 -5.17 0.15 0.66
N VAL A 56 -5.31 0.02 1.97
CA VAL A 56 -4.48 -0.87 2.77
C VAL A 56 -5.37 -1.90 3.45
N LYS A 57 -4.95 -3.15 3.38
CA LYS A 57 -5.52 -4.24 4.17
C LYS A 57 -4.75 -4.34 5.48
N THR A 58 -5.45 -4.11 6.59
CA THR A 58 -4.94 -4.21 7.96
C THR A 58 -5.68 -5.31 8.71
N LEU A 59 -5.17 -5.74 9.86
CA LEU A 59 -5.92 -6.54 10.81
C LEU A 59 -6.52 -5.64 11.90
N ASP A 60 -7.75 -5.93 12.32
CA ASP A 60 -8.32 -5.32 13.52
C ASP A 60 -7.80 -5.98 14.80
N GLY A 61 -8.25 -5.49 15.97
CA GLY A 61 -7.83 -6.04 17.26
C GLY A 61 -8.26 -7.48 17.52
N GLU A 62 -9.21 -8.01 16.73
CA GLU A 62 -9.65 -9.41 16.78
C GLU A 62 -8.93 -10.28 15.73
N GLY A 63 -8.00 -9.70 14.97
CA GLY A 63 -7.28 -10.39 13.90
C GLY A 63 -8.10 -10.57 12.61
N LYS A 64 -9.24 -9.89 12.46
CA LYS A 64 -10.03 -9.90 11.22
C LYS A 64 -9.51 -8.89 10.23
N GLU A 65 -9.65 -9.22 8.96
CA GLU A 65 -9.23 -8.35 7.86
C GLU A 65 -10.14 -7.12 7.77
N LYS A 66 -9.51 -5.95 7.73
CA LYS A 66 -10.17 -4.65 7.54
C LYS A 66 -9.48 -3.91 6.41
N HIS A 67 -10.27 -3.41 5.47
CA HIS A 67 -9.79 -2.55 4.39
C HIS A 67 -9.98 -1.09 4.77
N VAL A 68 -8.90 -0.33 4.73
CA VAL A 68 -8.90 1.10 5.06
C VAL A 68 -8.38 1.90 3.88
N HIS A 69 -8.96 3.08 3.68
CA HIS A 69 -8.54 4.02 2.66
C HIS A 69 -7.81 5.16 3.36
N VAL A 70 -6.52 5.32 3.08
CA VAL A 70 -5.66 6.23 3.83
C VAL A 70 -4.82 7.13 2.94
N PRO A 71 -4.49 8.36 3.40
CA PRO A 71 -3.53 9.21 2.74
C PRO A 71 -2.14 8.58 2.69
N VAL A 72 -1.42 8.76 1.59
CA VAL A 72 -0.03 8.26 1.45
C VAL A 72 0.91 8.94 2.47
N SER A 73 0.55 10.12 3.00
CA SER A 73 1.32 10.79 4.06
C SER A 73 1.37 9.98 5.35
N ASP A 74 0.34 9.19 5.61
CA ASP A 74 0.15 8.47 6.88
C ASP A 74 0.71 7.05 6.80
N ILE A 75 1.41 6.75 5.70
CA ILE A 75 2.00 5.44 5.40
C ILE A 75 3.52 5.51 5.53
N GLU A 76 4.06 4.49 6.18
CA GLU A 76 5.47 4.18 6.22
C GLU A 76 5.71 2.81 5.59
N LEU A 77 6.56 2.76 4.56
CA LEU A 77 6.89 1.53 3.86
C LEU A 77 7.88 0.70 4.68
N LEU A 78 7.56 -0.56 4.92
CA LEU A 78 8.41 -1.49 5.67
C LEU A 78 9.22 -2.38 4.73
N SER A 79 8.55 -3.03 3.79
CA SER A 79 9.19 -3.94 2.84
C SER A 79 8.41 -4.01 1.53
N VAL A 80 9.10 -4.49 0.51
CA VAL A 80 8.53 -4.84 -0.79
C VAL A 80 9.04 -6.23 -1.13
N GLU A 81 8.13 -7.17 -1.32
CA GLU A 81 8.41 -8.57 -1.65
C GLU A 81 7.77 -8.88 -3.02
N GLY A 82 8.36 -9.79 -3.80
CA GLY A 82 7.94 -10.06 -5.18
C GLY A 82 8.38 -11.42 -5.72
#